data_AF-A0A7C7YL94-F1
#
_entry.id   AF-A0A7C7YL94-F1
#
_cell.length_a   1.000
_cell.length_b   1.000
_cell.length_c   1.000
_cell.angle_alpha   90.00
_cell.angle_beta   90.00
_cell.angle_gamma   90.00
#
_symmetry.space_group_name_H-M   'P 1'
#
loop_
_entity.id
_entity.type
_entity.pdbx_description
1 polymer ?
#
loop_
_entity_poly.entity_id
_entity_poly.type
_entity_poly.pdbx_seq_one_letter_code
_entity_poly.pdbx_strand_id
1 'polypeptide(L)'
;MPTNWETADILKSPMEICWQFDYEISREKLKNLYSKSKRLQWDAEKDLDWSIEIDPSRPIVSETRNGIDRIPLFQSLSDSQRETFTAHSTAHQLSQFLHGE
;
A
#
# COMPACT_ATOMS: atom_id res chain seq x y z
N MET A 1 14.82 -14.36 27.38
CA MET A 1 15.49 -14.91 26.19
C MET A 1 16.41 -13.83 25.65
N PRO A 2 17.70 -14.11 25.43
CA PRO A 2 18.64 -13.10 24.96
C PRO A 2 18.34 -12.77 23.49
N THR A 3 18.22 -11.49 23.18
CA THR A 3 18.08 -10.97 21.80
C THR A 3 19.39 -11.25 21.05
N ASN A 4 19.33 -11.77 19.83
CA ASN A 4 20.52 -12.05 19.02
C ASN A 4 20.95 -10.75 18.31
N TRP A 5 22.14 -10.21 18.63
CA TRP A 5 22.62 -8.88 18.18
C TRP A 5 23.69 -8.98 17.06
N GLU A 6 23.69 -10.03 16.25
CA GLU A 6 24.77 -10.32 15.30
C GLU A 6 24.84 -9.38 14.08
N THR A 7 23.90 -8.43 13.94
CA THR A 7 23.85 -7.50 12.80
C THR A 7 23.51 -6.07 13.26
N ALA A 8 24.35 -5.48 14.10
CA ALA A 8 24.20 -4.08 14.51
C ALA A 8 25.28 -3.20 13.89
N ASP A 9 24.89 -2.28 13.00
CA ASP A 9 25.76 -1.18 12.56
C ASP A 9 25.95 -0.19 13.72
N ILE A 10 27.19 -0.04 14.20
CA ILE A 10 27.50 0.76 15.40
C ILE A 10 27.82 2.20 15.00
N LEU A 11 26.94 3.15 15.37
CA LEU A 11 27.21 4.59 15.32
C LEU A 11 27.61 5.11 16.71
N LYS A 12 28.82 5.67 16.86
CA LYS A 12 29.26 6.25 18.15
C LYS A 12 28.52 7.55 18.44
N SER A 13 27.74 7.56 19.51
CA SER A 13 26.94 8.69 19.99
C SER A 13 27.10 8.80 21.52
N PRO A 14 27.03 10.02 22.11
CA PRO A 14 27.05 10.20 23.57
C PRO A 14 25.84 9.59 24.30
N MET A 15 24.84 9.13 23.56
CA MET A 15 23.68 8.37 24.05
C MET A 15 23.60 7.02 23.33
N GLU A 16 23.09 6.00 24.01
CA GLU A 16 22.77 4.73 23.38
C GLU A 16 21.58 4.93 22.43
N ILE A 17 21.77 4.61 21.16
CA ILE A 17 20.73 4.62 20.14
C ILE A 17 20.58 3.18 19.66
N CYS A 18 19.37 2.62 19.80
CA CYS A 18 19.03 1.26 19.37
C CYS A 18 17.93 1.36 18.31
N TRP A 19 18.14 0.78 17.15
CA TRP A 19 17.16 0.66 16.07
C TRP A 19 17.24 -0.75 15.47
N GLN A 20 16.14 -1.23 14.88
CA GLN A 20 16.09 -2.50 14.15
C GLN A 20 15.43 -2.25 12.81
N PHE A 21 16.14 -2.55 11.72
CA PHE A 21 15.62 -2.41 10.35
C PHE A 21 14.97 -3.68 9.81
N ASP A 22 14.93 -4.76 10.61
CA ASP A 22 14.21 -5.97 10.24
C ASP A 22 12.71 -5.70 10.27
N TYR A 23 12.14 -5.41 9.10
CA TYR A 23 10.70 -5.31 8.89
C TYR A 23 10.01 -6.67 8.87
N GLU A 24 10.79 -7.76 8.79
CA GLU A 24 10.25 -9.10 8.93
C GLU A 24 9.74 -9.31 10.36
N ILE A 25 8.46 -9.69 10.49
CA ILE A 25 7.90 -10.13 11.77
C ILE A 25 8.48 -11.51 12.07
N SER A 26 9.74 -11.56 12.50
CA SER A 26 10.45 -12.78 12.91
C SER A 26 9.81 -13.43 14.16
N ARG A 27 8.92 -12.69 14.84
CA ARG A 27 8.19 -13.15 16.01
C ARG A 27 6.84 -13.75 15.61
N GLU A 28 6.84 -15.04 15.32
CA GLU A 28 5.64 -15.84 15.03
C GLU A 28 4.49 -15.61 16.03
N LYS A 29 4.81 -15.41 17.33
CA LYS A 29 3.83 -15.07 18.37
C LYS A 29 3.10 -13.75 18.14
N LEU A 30 3.79 -12.72 17.66
CA LEU A 30 3.20 -11.41 17.32
C LEU A 30 2.34 -11.52 16.08
N LYS A 31 2.82 -12.23 15.05
CA LYS A 31 2.02 -12.55 13.85
C LYS A 31 0.72 -13.27 14.22
N ASN A 32 0.81 -14.30 15.05
CA ASN A 32 -0.36 -15.06 15.53
C ASN A 32 -1.34 -14.21 16.36
N LEU A 33 -0.84 -13.29 17.19
CA LEU A 33 -1.69 -12.36 17.93
C LEU A 33 -2.45 -11.42 16.99
N TYR A 34 -1.73 -10.81 16.03
CA TYR A 34 -2.30 -9.90 15.04
C TYR A 34 -3.29 -10.59 14.09
N SER A 35 -2.99 -11.81 13.62
CA SER A 35 -3.91 -12.61 12.81
C SER A 35 -5.17 -13.01 13.59
N LYS A 36 -5.07 -13.28 14.91
CA LYS A 36 -6.24 -13.57 15.75
C LYS A 36 -7.12 -12.34 15.97
N SER A 37 -6.54 -11.17 16.21
CA SER A 37 -7.31 -9.93 16.40
C SER A 37 -8.04 -9.50 15.13
N LYS A 38 -7.44 -9.73 13.95
CA LYS A 38 -8.05 -9.40 12.66
C LYS A 38 -9.09 -10.39 12.16
N ARG A 39 -9.18 -11.59 12.75
CA ARG A 39 -10.06 -12.67 12.25
C ARG A 39 -11.55 -12.34 12.27
N LEU A 40 -11.99 -11.40 13.11
CA LEU A 40 -13.38 -10.90 13.13
C LEU A 40 -13.55 -9.57 12.38
N GLN A 41 -12.48 -9.09 11.77
CA GLN A 41 -12.45 -7.94 10.87
C GLN A 41 -12.29 -8.44 9.43
N TRP A 42 -12.21 -7.52 8.48
CA TRP A 42 -11.81 -7.83 7.11
C TRP A 42 -10.33 -8.27 7.09
N ASP A 43 -10.05 -9.45 6.54
CA ASP A 43 -8.72 -10.04 6.46
C ASP A 43 -8.31 -10.23 4.99
N ALA A 44 -7.52 -9.30 4.48
CA ALA A 44 -7.04 -9.31 3.10
C ALA A 44 -6.31 -10.60 2.68
N GLU A 45 -5.73 -11.38 3.62
CA GLU A 45 -5.09 -12.66 3.30
C GLU A 45 -6.10 -13.79 3.02
N LYS A 46 -7.35 -13.65 3.48
CA LYS A 46 -8.38 -14.69 3.35
C LYS A 46 -9.58 -14.28 2.50
N ASP A 47 -9.98 -13.02 2.62
CA ASP A 47 -11.23 -12.51 2.07
C ASP A 47 -11.06 -11.97 0.64
N LEU A 48 -9.81 -11.76 0.19
CA LEU A 48 -9.49 -11.34 -1.16
C LEU A 48 -8.86 -12.49 -1.96
N ASP A 49 -9.41 -12.74 -3.14
CA ASP A 49 -8.79 -13.59 -4.14
C ASP A 49 -7.76 -12.78 -4.95
N TRP A 50 -6.51 -12.85 -4.53
CA TRP A 50 -5.39 -12.16 -5.18
C TRP A 50 -5.03 -12.72 -6.57
N SER A 51 -5.64 -13.84 -6.98
CA SER A 51 -5.43 -14.38 -8.33
C SER A 51 -6.23 -13.62 -9.40
N ILE A 52 -7.18 -12.77 -8.99
CA ILE A 52 -7.95 -11.93 -9.90
C ILE A 52 -7.04 -10.87 -10.51
N GLU A 53 -6.83 -10.95 -11.82
CA GLU A 53 -6.15 -9.90 -12.57
C GLU A 53 -7.02 -8.64 -12.65
N ILE A 54 -6.43 -7.50 -12.26
CA ILE A 54 -7.06 -6.19 -12.38
C ILE A 54 -6.59 -5.57 -13.68
N ASP A 55 -7.52 -5.36 -14.62
CA ASP A 55 -7.27 -4.65 -15.87
C ASP A 55 -7.22 -3.12 -15.63
N PRO A 56 -6.05 -2.48 -15.74
CA PRO A 56 -5.92 -1.05 -15.48
C PRO A 56 -6.68 -0.17 -16.48
N SER A 57 -7.00 -0.70 -17.67
CA SER A 57 -7.80 0.00 -18.69
C SER A 57 -9.30 0.06 -18.36
N ARG A 58 -9.74 -0.69 -17.34
CA ARG A 58 -11.13 -0.69 -16.84
C ARG A 58 -11.17 -0.11 -15.42
N PRO A 59 -11.03 1.21 -15.29
CA PRO A 59 -10.90 1.85 -13.98
C PRO A 59 -12.17 1.68 -13.14
N ILE A 60 -11.96 1.39 -11.85
CA ILE A 60 -13.03 1.26 -10.84
C ILE A 60 -13.71 2.62 -10.58
N VAL A 61 -13.00 3.72 -10.86
CA VAL A 61 -13.46 5.10 -10.69
C VAL A 61 -13.73 5.70 -12.06
N SER A 62 -14.93 6.26 -12.27
CA SER A 62 -15.27 6.91 -13.54
C SER A 62 -14.50 8.22 -13.75
N GLU A 63 -14.15 8.51 -15.01
CA GLU A 63 -13.44 9.74 -15.38
C GLU A 63 -14.22 11.01 -15.02
N THR A 64 -15.55 10.92 -15.01
CA THR A 64 -16.47 12.04 -14.72
C THR A 64 -16.53 12.41 -13.24
N ARG A 65 -15.97 11.59 -12.34
CA ARG A 65 -16.16 11.75 -10.89
C ARG A 65 -15.46 12.98 -10.32
N ASN A 66 -14.40 13.46 -10.98
CA ASN A 66 -13.53 14.51 -10.46
C ASN A 66 -13.57 15.82 -11.28
N GLY A 67 -14.42 15.92 -12.31
CA GLY A 67 -14.53 17.11 -13.16
C GLY A 67 -13.33 17.39 -14.07
N ILE A 68 -12.34 16.49 -14.07
CA ILE A 68 -11.12 16.58 -14.90
C ILE A 68 -11.48 16.49 -16.40
N ASP A 69 -12.55 15.74 -16.72
CA ASP A 69 -13.15 15.63 -18.04
C ASP A 69 -13.58 16.97 -18.67
N ARG A 70 -13.78 18.00 -17.83
CA ARG A 70 -14.17 19.34 -18.26
C ARG A 70 -12.99 20.24 -18.61
N ILE A 71 -11.77 19.82 -18.32
CA ILE A 71 -10.56 20.60 -18.59
C ILE A 71 -10.22 20.48 -20.08
N PRO A 72 -10.08 21.59 -20.84
CA PRO A 72 -9.80 21.54 -22.28
C PRO A 72 -8.54 20.75 -22.65
N LEU A 73 -7.51 20.79 -21.81
CA LEU A 73 -6.30 19.98 -21.97
C LEU A 73 -6.62 18.48 -21.97
N PHE A 74 -7.45 18.03 -21.03
CA PHE A 74 -7.85 16.62 -20.93
C PHE A 74 -8.70 16.18 -22.14
N GLN A 75 -9.56 17.07 -22.64
CA GLN A 75 -10.35 16.84 -23.84
C GLN A 75 -9.49 16.73 -25.10
N SER A 76 -8.30 17.34 -25.12
CA SER A 76 -7.35 17.21 -26.24
C SER A 76 -6.53 15.91 -26.23
N LEU A 77 -6.57 15.14 -25.15
CA LEU A 77 -5.88 13.85 -25.04
C LEU A 77 -6.56 12.77 -25.88
N SER A 78 -5.76 11.85 -26.42
CA SER A 78 -6.27 10.62 -27.04
C SER A 78 -6.88 9.68 -26.00
N ASP A 79 -7.70 8.72 -26.45
CA ASP A 79 -8.35 7.75 -25.55
C ASP A 79 -7.34 6.97 -24.71
N SER A 80 -6.25 6.50 -25.32
CA SER A 80 -5.16 5.80 -24.60
C SER A 80 -4.46 6.67 -23.54
N GLN A 81 -4.31 7.98 -23.81
CA GLN A 81 -3.77 8.92 -22.84
C GLN A 81 -4.72 9.15 -21.67
N ARG A 82 -6.03 9.20 -21.93
CA ARG A 82 -7.07 9.32 -20.89
C ARG A 82 -7.13 8.06 -20.02
N GLU A 83 -7.12 6.88 -20.63
CA GLU A 83 -7.06 5.60 -19.90
C GLU A 83 -5.84 5.54 -18.97
N THR A 84 -4.66 5.89 -19.49
CA THR A 84 -3.42 5.92 -18.70
C THR A 84 -3.51 6.91 -17.54
N PHE A 85 -4.04 8.10 -17.78
CA PHE A 85 -4.26 9.10 -16.74
C PHE A 85 -5.22 8.58 -15.66
N THR A 86 -6.34 7.99 -16.06
CA THR A 86 -7.37 7.49 -15.13
C THR A 86 -6.82 6.35 -14.27
N ALA A 87 -6.02 5.44 -14.83
CA ALA A 87 -5.33 4.39 -14.09
C ALA A 87 -4.38 4.96 -13.02
N HIS A 88 -3.52 5.92 -13.38
CA HIS A 88 -2.60 6.56 -12.43
C HIS A 88 -3.32 7.38 -11.35
N SER A 89 -4.36 8.13 -11.73
CA SER A 89 -5.17 8.90 -10.79
C SER A 89 -5.84 7.99 -9.76
N THR A 90 -6.39 6.86 -10.20
CA THR A 90 -7.00 5.86 -9.33
C THR A 90 -5.96 5.23 -8.40
N ALA A 91 -4.80 4.83 -8.91
CA ALA A 91 -3.72 4.27 -8.11
C ALA A 91 -3.24 5.24 -7.02
N HIS A 92 -3.07 6.52 -7.36
CA HIS A 92 -2.72 7.56 -6.39
C HIS A 92 -3.79 7.73 -5.31
N GLN A 93 -5.08 7.78 -5.69
CA GLN A 93 -6.17 7.90 -4.73
C GLN A 93 -6.19 6.71 -3.76
N LEU A 94 -6.01 5.49 -4.26
CA LEU A 94 -5.94 4.28 -3.44
C LEU A 94 -4.70 4.30 -2.52
N SER A 95 -3.56 4.82 -2.99
CA SER A 95 -2.38 4.95 -2.15
C SER A 95 -2.60 5.94 -1.00
N GLN A 96 -3.34 7.04 -1.24
CA GLN A 96 -3.71 7.98 -0.17
C GLN A 96 -4.66 7.34 0.84
N PHE A 97 -5.62 6.55 0.37
CA PHE A 97 -6.52 5.80 1.26
C PHE A 97 -5.76 4.81 2.14
N LEU A 98 -4.88 4.00 1.54
CA LEU A 98 -4.08 2.99 2.26
C LEU A 98 -3.04 3.60 3.20
N HIS A 99 -2.56 4.82 2.95
CA HIS A 99 -1.67 5.51 3.88
C HIS A 99 -2.42 6.11 5.09
N GLY A 100 -3.72 6.36 4.94
CA GLY A 100 -4.56 6.93 5.98
C GLY A 100 -5.11 5.91 7.00
N GLU A 101 -5.06 4.62 6.68
CA GLU A 101 -5.35 3.51 7.61
C GLU A 101 -4.06 2.94 8.22
#